data_AF-A0A7C7DK24-F1
#
_entry.id   AF-A0A7C7DK24-F1
#
_cell.length_a   1.000
_cell.length_b   1.000
_cell.length_c   1.000
_cell.angle_alpha   90.00
_cell.angle_beta   90.00
_cell.angle_gamma   90.00
#
_symmetry.space_group_name_H-M   'P 1'
#
loop_
_entity.id
_entity.type
_entity.pdbx_description
1 polymer ?
#
loop_
_entity_poly.entity_id
_entity_poly.type
_entity_poly.pdbx_seq_one_letter_code
_entity_poly.pdbx_strand_id
1 'polypeptide(L)'
;MSWESILSIMALSITIAGWFFTYKLNLDAQNKSFLNQITNDARIAITKSLIEYQKWLGEVQANIITTDMISKVQTPVFAVNWQEKFRESIKLFFQHSRSHDWVIILEEYEILFPETRDIRISLLMRQKELTKVFDEYLNGLIAPKEQRIEIIKKTMKKMPLLSDQISLIEDLKIYLQNKTLSDLTGNKIPEREPKDPSLPKIVSHNGKLTITG
;
A
#
# COMPACT_ATOMS: atom_id res chain seq x y z
N MET A 1 54.24 -29.71 37.18
CA MET A 1 53.71 -29.01 35.98
C MET A 1 54.68 -27.89 35.66
N SER A 2 55.24 -27.82 34.44
CA SER A 2 56.19 -26.75 34.10
C SER A 2 55.44 -25.42 33.89
N TRP A 3 56.11 -24.29 34.11
CA TRP A 3 55.57 -22.96 33.83
C TRP A 3 55.07 -22.81 32.37
N GLU A 4 55.79 -23.42 31.42
CA GLU A 4 55.40 -23.50 30.01
C GLU A 4 54.07 -24.24 29.79
N SER A 5 53.80 -25.27 30.58
CA SER A 5 52.53 -26.01 30.52
C SER A 5 51.36 -25.12 30.95
N ILE A 6 51.54 -24.29 31.98
CA ILE A 6 50.51 -23.37 32.50
C ILE A 6 50.21 -22.28 31.47
N LEU A 7 51.24 -21.67 30.88
CA LEU A 7 51.10 -20.69 29.81
C LEU A 7 50.36 -21.26 28.59
N SER A 8 50.68 -22.50 28.19
CA SER A 8 50.04 -23.16 27.05
C SER A 8 48.55 -23.41 27.29
N ILE A 9 48.17 -23.82 28.50
CA ILE A 9 46.75 -24.02 28.88
C ILE A 9 45.99 -22.70 28.89
N MET A 10 46.60 -21.62 29.39
CA MET A 10 45.99 -20.28 29.37
C MET A 10 45.80 -19.77 27.94
N ALA A 11 46.81 -19.93 27.07
CA ALA A 11 46.73 -19.55 25.66
C ALA A 11 45.64 -20.32 24.91
N LEU A 12 45.52 -21.63 25.16
CA LEU A 12 44.45 -22.46 24.60
C LEU A 12 43.07 -21.98 25.07
N SER A 13 42.94 -21.68 26.36
CA SER A 13 41.68 -21.21 26.96
C SER A 13 41.23 -19.86 26.38
N ILE A 14 42.17 -18.92 26.22
CA ILE A 14 41.92 -17.62 25.57
C ILE A 14 41.50 -17.83 24.11
N THR A 15 42.17 -18.74 23.39
CA THR A 15 41.84 -19.04 21.98
C THR A 15 40.43 -19.62 21.85
N ILE A 16 40.04 -20.57 22.70
CA ILE A 16 38.71 -21.17 22.71
C ILE A 16 37.65 -20.11 23.05
N ALA A 17 37.89 -19.28 24.06
CA ALA A 17 36.98 -18.20 24.43
C ALA A 17 36.83 -17.19 23.28
N GLY A 18 37.92 -16.77 22.65
CA GLY A 18 37.92 -15.87 21.50
C GLY A 18 37.17 -16.44 20.30
N TRP A 19 37.34 -17.74 20.01
CA TRP A 19 36.58 -18.43 18.97
C TRP A 19 35.08 -18.44 19.28
N PHE A 20 34.69 -18.75 20.53
CA PHE A 20 33.29 -18.77 20.93
C PHE A 20 32.64 -17.38 20.84
N PHE A 21 33.33 -16.33 21.31
CA PHE A 21 32.86 -14.94 21.17
C PHE A 21 32.69 -14.54 19.69
N THR A 22 33.68 -14.86 18.85
CA THR A 22 33.62 -14.55 17.41
C THR A 22 32.50 -15.32 16.72
N TYR A 23 32.34 -16.60 17.04
CA TYR A 23 31.26 -17.44 16.52
C TYR A 23 29.89 -16.86 16.86
N LYS A 24 29.68 -16.47 18.13
CA LYS A 24 28.42 -15.85 18.57
C LYS A 24 28.15 -14.53 17.85
N LEU A 25 29.15 -13.65 17.76
CA LEU A 25 29.01 -12.36 17.06
C LEU A 25 28.70 -12.55 15.57
N ASN A 26 29.33 -13.52 14.92
CA ASN A 26 29.06 -13.85 13.52
C ASN A 26 27.64 -14.38 13.34
N LEU A 27 27.16 -15.24 14.24
CA LEU A 27 25.80 -15.78 14.19
C LEU A 27 24.76 -14.68 14.40
N ASP A 28 24.99 -13.79 15.37
CA ASP A 28 24.12 -12.64 15.64
C ASP A 28 24.09 -11.67 14.44
N ALA A 29 25.25 -11.42 13.81
CA ALA A 29 25.35 -10.60 12.61
C ALA A 29 24.63 -11.22 11.41
N GLN A 30 24.76 -12.53 11.19
CA GLN A 30 24.06 -13.26 10.13
C GLN A 30 22.55 -13.22 10.34
N ASN A 31 22.07 -13.48 11.55
CA ASN A 31 20.65 -13.41 11.89
C ASN A 31 20.08 -12.01 11.64
N LYS A 32 20.80 -10.97 12.09
CA LYS A 32 20.40 -9.58 11.84
C LYS A 32 20.36 -9.25 10.34
N SER A 33 21.37 -9.69 9.59
CA SER A 33 21.43 -9.51 8.12
C SER A 33 20.25 -10.19 7.42
N PHE A 34 19.93 -11.42 7.82
CA PHE A 34 18.81 -12.19 7.28
C PHE A 34 17.46 -11.51 7.56
N LEU A 35 17.22 -11.07 8.81
CA LEU A 35 16.00 -10.34 9.16
C LEU A 35 15.88 -9.03 8.39
N ASN A 36 16.98 -8.28 8.26
CA ASN A 36 17.01 -7.04 7.49
C ASN A 36 16.68 -7.28 6.01
N GLN A 37 17.19 -8.37 5.44
CA GLN A 37 16.90 -8.75 4.05
C GLN A 37 15.42 -9.08 3.86
N ILE A 38 14.85 -9.94 4.72
CA ILE A 38 13.42 -10.29 4.68
C ILE A 38 12.54 -9.03 4.80
N THR A 39 12.84 -8.16 5.77
CA THR A 39 12.06 -6.93 5.97
C THR A 39 12.15 -5.99 4.77
N ASN A 40 13.32 -5.87 4.16
CA ASN A 40 13.50 -5.06 2.95
C ASN A 40 12.76 -5.66 1.74
N ASP A 41 12.81 -6.97 1.56
CA ASP A 41 12.11 -7.65 0.46
C ASP A 41 10.59 -7.52 0.62
N ALA A 42 10.09 -7.69 1.84
CA ALA A 42 8.69 -7.44 2.19
C ALA A 42 8.27 -5.99 1.87
N ARG A 43 9.08 -5.00 2.29
CA ARG A 43 8.84 -3.59 1.98
C ARG A 43 8.74 -3.36 0.46
N ILE A 44 9.63 -3.95 -0.33
CA ILE A 44 9.62 -3.82 -1.79
C ILE A 44 8.36 -4.42 -2.38
N ALA A 45 8.00 -5.65 -1.98
CA ALA A 45 6.81 -6.34 -2.47
C ALA A 45 5.53 -5.56 -2.15
N ILE A 46 5.36 -5.14 -0.89
CA ILE A 46 4.20 -4.35 -0.48
C ILE A 46 4.16 -3.02 -1.24
N THR A 47 5.26 -2.26 -1.26
CA THR A 47 5.33 -0.97 -1.96
C THR A 47 4.93 -1.10 -3.42
N LYS A 48 5.42 -2.13 -4.12
CA LYS A 48 5.07 -2.38 -5.52
C LYS A 48 3.56 -2.63 -5.68
N SER A 49 2.97 -3.48 -4.84
CA SER A 49 1.53 -3.76 -4.89
C SER A 49 0.66 -2.54 -4.60
N LEU A 50 1.07 -1.68 -3.66
CA LEU A 50 0.35 -0.44 -3.33
C LEU A 50 0.43 0.56 -4.51
N ILE A 51 1.59 0.69 -5.17
CA ILE A 51 1.75 1.56 -6.35
C ILE A 51 0.87 1.08 -7.51
N GLU A 52 0.84 -0.23 -7.77
CA GLU A 52 -0.01 -0.82 -8.81
C GLU A 52 -1.50 -0.54 -8.52
N TYR A 53 -1.93 -0.68 -7.26
CA TYR A 53 -3.28 -0.34 -6.83
C TYR A 53 -3.60 1.16 -6.97
N GLN A 54 -2.70 2.06 -6.56
CA GLN A 54 -2.89 3.50 -6.73
C GLN A 54 -3.02 3.90 -8.20
N LYS A 55 -2.16 3.32 -9.05
CA LYS A 55 -2.20 3.58 -10.50
C LYS A 55 -3.56 3.21 -11.07
N TRP A 56 -4.09 2.04 -10.69
CA TRP A 56 -5.42 1.61 -11.08
C TRP A 56 -6.51 2.58 -10.62
N LEU A 57 -6.51 2.99 -9.35
CA LEU A 57 -7.47 3.99 -8.84
C LEU A 57 -7.40 5.30 -9.63
N GLY A 58 -6.19 5.73 -10.02
CA GLY A 58 -5.96 6.90 -10.87
C GLY A 58 -6.53 6.75 -12.28
N GLU A 59 -6.36 5.58 -12.90
CA GLU A 59 -6.95 5.27 -14.22
C GLU A 59 -8.49 5.26 -14.15
N VAL A 60 -9.06 4.69 -13.09
CA VAL A 60 -10.51 4.71 -12.82
C VAL A 60 -11.01 6.14 -12.64
N GLN A 61 -10.32 6.95 -11.83
CA GLN A 61 -10.63 8.36 -11.64
C GLN A 61 -10.63 9.12 -12.97
N ALA A 62 -9.60 8.95 -13.78
CA ALA A 62 -9.49 9.58 -15.09
C ALA A 62 -10.62 9.14 -16.03
N ASN A 63 -11.00 7.85 -16.03
CA ASN A 63 -12.10 7.33 -16.82
C ASN A 63 -13.44 7.99 -16.43
N ILE A 64 -13.73 8.11 -15.14
CA ILE A 64 -14.98 8.73 -14.65
C ILE A 64 -15.00 10.22 -15.02
N ILE A 65 -13.92 10.96 -14.78
CA ILE A 65 -13.81 12.39 -15.13
C ILE A 65 -13.99 12.61 -16.62
N THR A 66 -13.32 11.81 -17.46
CA THR A 66 -13.45 11.91 -18.91
C THR A 66 -14.87 11.63 -19.36
N THR A 67 -15.54 10.67 -18.73
CA THR A 67 -16.93 10.33 -19.04
C THR A 67 -17.90 11.44 -18.63
N ASP A 68 -17.67 12.10 -17.50
CA ASP A 68 -18.43 13.30 -17.10
C ASP A 68 -18.24 14.45 -18.10
N MET A 69 -17.01 14.73 -18.52
CA MET A 69 -16.73 15.74 -19.54
C MET A 69 -17.47 15.44 -20.85
N ILE A 70 -17.36 14.20 -21.34
CA ILE A 70 -18.03 13.74 -22.56
C ILE A 70 -19.55 13.87 -22.45
N SER A 71 -20.13 13.53 -21.29
CA SER A 71 -21.58 13.63 -21.07
C SER A 71 -22.11 15.07 -21.17
N LYS A 72 -21.28 16.06 -20.80
CA LYS A 72 -21.63 17.49 -20.83
C LYS A 72 -21.54 18.11 -22.22
N VAL A 73 -20.65 17.60 -23.07
CA VAL A 73 -20.44 18.09 -24.45
C VAL A 73 -21.25 17.31 -25.49
N GLN A 74 -22.01 16.29 -25.08
CA GLN A 74 -22.83 15.50 -25.99
C GLN A 74 -23.89 16.39 -26.65
N THR A 75 -23.78 16.53 -27.97
CA THR A 75 -24.75 17.22 -28.83
C THR A 75 -25.23 16.27 -29.92
N PRO A 76 -26.29 16.61 -30.67
CA PRO A 76 -26.68 15.82 -31.85
C PRO A 76 -25.56 15.68 -32.91
N VAL A 77 -24.62 16.64 -32.95
CA VAL A 77 -23.47 16.65 -33.87
C VAL A 77 -22.30 15.82 -33.32
N PHE A 78 -22.12 15.79 -32.01
CA PHE A 78 -21.09 15.01 -31.32
C PHE A 78 -21.73 13.84 -30.56
N ALA A 79 -22.15 12.82 -31.31
CA ALA A 79 -22.71 11.60 -30.76
C ALA A 79 -21.61 10.77 -30.06
N VAL A 80 -21.84 10.46 -28.79
CA VAL A 80 -20.93 9.64 -27.98
C VAL A 80 -21.26 8.17 -28.17
N ASN A 81 -20.25 7.35 -28.49
CA ASN A 81 -20.41 5.90 -28.53
C ASN A 81 -20.37 5.33 -27.10
N TRP A 82 -21.54 5.31 -26.46
CA TRP A 82 -21.69 4.83 -25.09
C TRP A 82 -21.41 3.34 -24.91
N GLN A 83 -21.62 2.53 -25.95
CA GLN A 83 -21.26 1.10 -25.91
C GLN A 83 -19.76 0.92 -25.82
N GLU A 84 -18.98 1.70 -26.59
CA GLU A 84 -17.52 1.66 -26.52
C GLU A 84 -17.03 2.18 -25.17
N LYS A 85 -17.60 3.29 -24.68
CA LYS A 85 -17.28 3.82 -23.34
C LYS A 85 -17.53 2.79 -22.24
N PHE A 86 -18.61 2.02 -22.33
CA PHE A 86 -18.92 0.93 -21.41
C PHE A 86 -17.90 -0.21 -21.52
N ARG A 87 -17.53 -0.64 -22.74
CA ARG A 87 -16.50 -1.67 -22.96
C ARG A 87 -15.14 -1.27 -22.39
N GLU A 88 -14.69 -0.04 -22.65
CA GLU A 88 -13.46 0.51 -22.08
C GLU A 88 -13.49 0.49 -20.55
N SER A 89 -14.62 0.90 -19.97
CA SER A 89 -14.79 0.97 -18.52
C SER A 89 -14.79 -0.42 -17.91
N ILE A 90 -15.58 -1.36 -18.43
CA ILE A 90 -15.56 -2.77 -18.01
C ILE A 90 -14.15 -3.35 -18.09
N LYS A 91 -13.46 -3.11 -19.20
CA LYS A 91 -12.08 -3.59 -19.38
C LYS A 91 -11.19 -3.08 -18.25
N LEU A 92 -11.27 -1.81 -17.89
CA LEU A 92 -10.50 -1.23 -16.79
C LEU A 92 -10.86 -1.82 -15.41
N PHE A 93 -12.15 -2.04 -15.13
CA PHE A 93 -12.59 -2.57 -13.84
C PHE A 93 -12.32 -4.08 -13.68
N PHE A 94 -12.41 -4.86 -14.77
CA PHE A 94 -12.28 -6.32 -14.72
C PHE A 94 -10.90 -6.87 -15.14
N GLN A 95 -10.12 -6.14 -15.95
CA GLN A 95 -8.75 -6.60 -16.29
C GLN A 95 -7.76 -6.44 -15.14
N HIS A 96 -8.12 -5.69 -14.09
CA HIS A 96 -7.31 -5.60 -12.88
C HIS A 96 -7.85 -6.52 -11.80
N SER A 97 -7.82 -7.83 -12.08
CA SER A 97 -7.92 -8.89 -11.09
C SER A 97 -6.93 -8.70 -9.92
N ARG A 98 -5.86 -7.92 -10.13
CA ARG A 98 -4.84 -7.53 -9.17
C ARG A 98 -5.19 -6.37 -8.24
N SER A 99 -6.39 -5.79 -8.35
CA SER A 99 -6.86 -4.75 -7.42
C SER A 99 -6.95 -5.21 -5.95
N HIS A 100 -6.79 -6.50 -5.69
CA HIS A 100 -6.76 -7.12 -4.37
C HIS A 100 -5.38 -7.63 -3.96
N ASP A 101 -4.39 -7.62 -4.86
CA ASP A 101 -3.06 -8.17 -4.58
C ASP A 101 -2.39 -7.46 -3.41
N TRP A 102 -2.58 -6.14 -3.30
CA TRP A 102 -2.03 -5.37 -2.18
C TRP A 102 -2.52 -5.84 -0.81
N VAL A 103 -3.76 -6.34 -0.72
CA VAL A 103 -4.32 -6.87 0.53
C VAL A 103 -3.63 -8.18 0.88
N ILE A 104 -3.50 -9.07 -0.11
CA ILE A 104 -2.90 -10.40 0.06
C ILE A 104 -1.44 -10.25 0.46
N ILE A 105 -0.68 -9.43 -0.26
CA ILE A 105 0.73 -9.18 0.03
C ILE A 105 0.92 -8.56 1.42
N LEU A 106 0.06 -7.62 1.83
CA LEU A 106 0.13 -7.02 3.17
C LEU A 106 -0.25 -8.01 4.28
N GLU A 107 -1.11 -9.00 3.99
CA GLU A 107 -1.44 -10.09 4.89
C GLU A 107 -0.33 -11.13 5.01
N GLU A 108 0.30 -11.51 3.90
CA GLU A 108 1.46 -12.43 3.88
C GLU A 108 2.61 -11.92 4.75
N TYR A 109 2.83 -10.61 4.78
CA TYR A 109 3.87 -9.95 5.57
C TYR A 109 3.38 -9.35 6.90
N GLU A 110 2.20 -9.75 7.40
CA GLU A 110 1.64 -9.21 8.65
C GLU A 110 2.56 -9.46 9.86
N ILE A 111 3.31 -10.57 9.89
CA ILE A 111 4.25 -10.87 10.97
C ILE A 111 5.35 -9.78 11.08
N LEU A 112 5.73 -9.16 9.96
CA LEU A 112 6.75 -8.13 9.91
C LEU A 112 6.18 -6.74 10.18
N PHE A 113 4.88 -6.52 9.89
CA PHE A 113 4.20 -5.24 10.02
C PHE A 113 2.81 -5.39 10.70
N PRO A 114 2.74 -5.94 11.93
CA PRO A 114 1.48 -6.30 12.57
C PRO A 114 0.56 -5.09 12.81
N GLU A 115 1.13 -3.91 13.00
CA GLU A 115 0.42 -2.65 13.20
C GLU A 115 -0.46 -2.24 12.00
N THR A 116 -0.22 -2.82 10.82
CA THR A 116 -0.97 -2.49 9.60
C THR A 116 -2.31 -3.22 9.50
N ARG A 117 -2.59 -4.22 10.34
CA ARG A 117 -3.79 -5.05 10.27
C ARG A 117 -5.09 -4.24 10.26
N ASP A 118 -5.26 -3.34 11.23
CA ASP A 118 -6.47 -2.54 11.37
C ASP A 118 -6.66 -1.58 10.18
N ILE A 119 -5.55 -1.03 9.68
CA ILE A 119 -5.54 -0.17 8.50
C ILE A 119 -5.91 -0.96 7.25
N ARG A 120 -5.32 -2.15 7.06
CA ARG A 120 -5.65 -3.06 5.94
C ARG A 120 -7.14 -3.34 5.89
N ILE A 121 -7.74 -3.70 7.03
CA ILE A 121 -9.18 -3.96 7.14
C ILE A 121 -9.99 -2.72 6.79
N SER A 122 -9.62 -1.56 7.34
CA SER A 122 -10.33 -0.29 7.09
C SER A 122 -10.29 0.11 5.61
N LEU A 123 -9.14 -0.03 4.96
CA LEU A 123 -8.95 0.25 3.54
C LEU A 123 -9.69 -0.75 2.64
N LEU A 124 -9.76 -2.02 3.04
CA LEU A 124 -10.55 -3.03 2.34
C LEU A 124 -12.05 -2.72 2.42
N MET A 125 -12.53 -2.24 3.57
CA MET A 125 -13.93 -1.83 3.72
C MET A 125 -14.26 -0.63 2.82
N ARG A 126 -13.38 0.38 2.76
CA ARG A 126 -13.51 1.50 1.80
C ARG A 126 -13.47 1.03 0.34
N GLN A 127 -12.61 0.07 0.01
CA GLN A 127 -12.58 -0.53 -1.33
C GLN A 127 -13.91 -1.18 -1.69
N LYS A 128 -14.54 -1.92 -0.77
CA LYS A 128 -15.88 -2.49 -1.01
C LYS A 128 -16.94 -1.42 -1.28
N GLU A 129 -16.85 -0.27 -0.63
CA GLU A 129 -17.75 0.86 -0.91
C GLU A 129 -17.49 1.45 -2.30
N LEU A 130 -16.23 1.61 -2.69
CA LEU A 130 -15.85 2.04 -4.04
C LEU A 130 -16.33 1.07 -5.11
N THR A 131 -16.22 -0.24 -4.89
CA THR A 131 -16.73 -1.25 -5.83
C THR A 131 -18.22 -1.06 -6.10
N LYS A 132 -19.03 -0.78 -5.07
CA LYS A 132 -20.47 -0.48 -5.26
C LYS A 132 -20.68 0.76 -6.12
N VAL A 133 -19.89 1.82 -5.91
CA VAL A 133 -19.94 3.03 -6.73
C VAL A 133 -19.58 2.72 -8.19
N PHE A 134 -18.61 1.84 -8.42
CA PHE A 134 -18.20 1.42 -9.75
C PHE A 134 -19.26 0.55 -10.43
N ASP A 135 -19.89 -0.36 -9.71
CA ASP A 135 -20.99 -1.18 -10.23
C ASP A 135 -22.18 -0.31 -10.64
N GLU A 136 -22.56 0.66 -9.80
CA GLU A 136 -23.61 1.64 -10.13
C GLU A 136 -23.24 2.46 -11.37
N TYR A 137 -21.99 2.93 -11.44
CA TYR A 137 -21.47 3.68 -12.58
C TYR A 137 -21.54 2.87 -13.88
N LEU A 138 -21.01 1.64 -13.87
CA LEU A 138 -20.99 0.75 -15.03
C LEU A 138 -22.40 0.45 -15.54
N ASN A 139 -23.31 0.09 -14.63
CA ASN A 139 -24.72 -0.15 -14.97
C ASN A 139 -25.39 1.10 -15.53
N GLY A 140 -25.01 2.29 -15.03
CA GLY A 140 -25.52 3.56 -15.54
C GLY A 140 -25.08 3.90 -16.96
N LEU A 141 -23.91 3.43 -17.42
CA LEU A 141 -23.43 3.72 -18.78
C LEU A 141 -24.33 3.12 -19.86
N ILE A 142 -24.98 2.00 -19.60
CA ILE A 142 -25.91 1.35 -20.54
C ILE A 142 -27.36 1.81 -20.38
N ALA A 143 -27.66 2.64 -19.38
CA ALA A 143 -28.99 3.18 -19.13
C ALA A 143 -29.43 4.18 -20.23
N PRO A 144 -30.73 4.52 -20.31
CA PRO A 144 -31.23 5.64 -21.12
C PRO A 144 -30.48 6.95 -20.85
N LYS A 145 -30.44 7.85 -21.83
CA LYS A 145 -29.58 9.05 -21.82
C LYS A 145 -29.75 9.90 -20.56
N GLU A 146 -30.99 10.18 -20.16
CA GLU A 146 -31.32 11.04 -19.02
C GLU A 146 -30.81 10.43 -17.71
N GLN A 147 -31.05 9.12 -17.52
CA GLN A 147 -30.58 8.37 -16.36
C GLN A 147 -29.06 8.25 -16.32
N ARG A 148 -28.43 8.07 -17.48
CA ARG A 148 -26.96 8.01 -17.59
C ARG A 148 -26.30 9.28 -17.07
N ILE A 149 -26.79 10.45 -17.49
CA ILE A 149 -26.25 11.74 -17.05
C ILE A 149 -26.43 11.90 -15.54
N GLU A 150 -27.57 11.49 -15.00
CA GLU A 150 -27.82 11.54 -13.55
C GLU A 150 -26.87 10.64 -12.77
N ILE A 151 -26.65 9.40 -13.24
CA ILE A 151 -25.74 8.45 -12.60
C ILE A 151 -24.30 8.97 -12.64
N ILE A 152 -23.84 9.49 -13.78
CA ILE A 152 -22.50 10.09 -13.89
C ILE A 152 -22.34 11.24 -12.89
N LYS A 153 -23.33 12.13 -12.77
CA LYS A 153 -23.32 13.21 -11.75
C LYS A 153 -23.28 12.66 -10.32
N LYS A 154 -24.03 11.58 -10.03
CA LYS A 154 -24.02 10.92 -8.72
C LYS A 154 -22.65 10.30 -8.42
N THR A 155 -22.04 9.63 -9.39
CA THR A 155 -20.68 9.08 -9.30
C THR A 155 -19.66 10.19 -9.06
N MET A 156 -19.78 11.32 -9.77
CA MET A 156 -18.91 12.47 -9.58
C MET A 156 -18.95 13.03 -8.15
N LYS A 157 -20.12 13.02 -7.49
CA LYS A 157 -20.24 13.40 -6.07
C LYS A 157 -19.52 12.44 -5.12
N LYS A 158 -19.22 11.21 -5.56
CA LYS A 158 -18.49 10.19 -4.79
C LYS A 158 -16.99 10.19 -5.09
N MET A 159 -16.50 11.03 -6.00
CA MET A 159 -15.07 11.16 -6.31
C MET A 159 -14.17 11.45 -5.11
N PRO A 160 -14.59 12.22 -4.09
CA PRO A 160 -13.78 12.40 -2.88
C PRO A 160 -13.40 11.07 -2.23
N LEU A 161 -14.28 10.06 -2.21
CA LEU A 161 -13.97 8.73 -1.64
C LEU A 161 -12.80 8.04 -2.37
N LEU A 162 -12.71 8.23 -3.68
CA LEU A 162 -11.64 7.66 -4.49
C LEU A 162 -10.31 8.38 -4.23
N SER A 163 -10.35 9.72 -4.19
CA SER A 163 -9.19 10.54 -3.83
C SER A 163 -8.69 10.25 -2.41
N ASP A 164 -9.60 10.07 -1.45
CA ASP A 164 -9.28 9.69 -0.08
C ASP A 164 -8.59 8.34 -0.01
N GLN A 165 -9.10 7.35 -0.76
CA GLN A 165 -8.46 6.04 -0.84
C GLN A 165 -7.05 6.13 -1.41
N ILE A 166 -6.83 6.90 -2.48
CA ILE A 166 -5.49 7.11 -3.07
C ILE A 166 -4.53 7.72 -2.05
N SER A 167 -4.98 8.76 -1.33
CA SER A 167 -4.23 9.44 -0.27
C SER A 167 -3.83 8.50 0.86
N LEU A 168 -4.76 7.66 1.32
CA LEU A 168 -4.49 6.72 2.40
C LEU A 168 -3.54 5.59 1.99
N ILE A 169 -3.62 5.12 0.75
CA ILE A 169 -2.65 4.15 0.22
C ILE A 169 -1.26 4.78 0.13
N GLU A 170 -1.17 6.07 -0.21
CA GLU A 170 0.11 6.81 -0.22
C GLU A 170 0.70 6.89 1.17
N ASP A 171 -0.13 7.22 2.17
CA ASP A 171 0.30 7.28 3.56
C ASP A 171 0.76 5.93 4.09
N LEU A 172 0.04 4.84 3.78
CA LEU A 172 0.45 3.49 4.19
C LEU A 172 1.80 3.12 3.57
N LYS A 173 2.00 3.44 2.29
CA LYS A 173 3.26 3.21 1.59
C LYS A 173 4.41 3.95 2.26
N ILE A 174 4.23 5.24 2.53
CA ILE A 174 5.26 6.08 3.18
C ILE A 174 5.52 5.61 4.60
N TYR A 175 4.49 5.24 5.35
CA TYR A 175 4.62 4.66 6.68
C TYR A 175 5.52 3.42 6.67
N LEU A 176 5.22 2.45 5.80
CA LEU A 176 6.00 1.21 5.68
C LEU A 176 7.46 1.49 5.28
N GLN A 177 7.67 2.42 4.34
CA GLN A 177 9.02 2.83 3.94
C GLN A 177 9.80 3.44 5.11
N ASN A 178 9.18 4.37 5.84
CA ASN A 178 9.81 5.04 6.98
C ASN A 178 10.07 4.05 8.12
N LYS A 179 9.12 3.15 8.41
CA LYS A 179 9.27 2.11 9.43
C LYS A 179 10.46 1.20 9.12
N THR A 180 10.52 0.65 7.90
CA THR A 180 11.63 -0.21 7.49
C THR A 180 12.96 0.52 7.55
N LEU A 181 13.04 1.76 7.05
CA LEU A 181 14.27 2.54 7.10
C LEU A 181 14.68 2.88 8.55
N SER A 182 13.73 3.17 9.42
CA SER A 182 13.97 3.37 10.85
C SER A 182 14.51 2.11 11.53
N ASP A 183 13.93 0.94 11.24
CA ASP A 183 14.40 -0.33 11.81
C ASP A 183 15.80 -0.70 11.32
N LEU A 184 16.10 -0.45 10.03
CA LEU A 184 17.40 -0.75 9.43
C LEU A 184 18.52 0.20 9.92
N THR A 185 18.21 1.48 10.07
CA THR A 185 19.21 2.52 10.40
C THR A 185 19.29 2.85 11.89
N GLY A 186 18.27 2.49 12.68
CA GLY A 186 18.11 2.92 14.06
C GLY A 186 17.65 4.38 14.23
N ASN A 187 17.45 5.12 13.14
CA ASN A 187 17.04 6.52 13.18
C ASN A 187 15.52 6.65 13.10
N LYS A 188 14.92 7.49 13.96
CA LYS A 188 13.51 7.82 13.84
C LYS A 188 13.29 8.73 12.63
N ILE A 189 12.52 8.25 11.66
CA ILE A 189 12.11 9.05 10.50
C ILE A 189 10.75 9.69 10.83
N PRO A 190 10.58 11.01 10.62
CA PRO A 190 9.32 11.68 10.89
C PRO A 190 8.20 11.12 10.03
N GLU A 191 7.00 11.10 10.59
CA GLU A 191 5.79 10.76 9.84
C GLU A 191 5.49 11.84 8.79
N ARG A 192 4.81 11.46 7.71
CA ARG A 192 4.36 12.42 6.72
C ARG A 192 3.28 13.31 7.33
N GLU A 193 3.44 14.61 7.13
CA GLU A 193 2.35 15.56 7.31
C GLU A 193 1.81 15.98 5.93
N PRO A 194 0.54 15.69 5.62
CA PRO A 194 -0.04 16.17 4.38
C PRO A 194 -0.11 17.70 4.41
N LYS A 195 0.20 18.34 3.27
CA LYS A 195 0.12 19.80 3.12
C LYS A 195 -1.31 20.33 3.27
N ASP A 196 -2.28 19.51 2.89
CA ASP A 196 -3.70 19.78 3.06
C ASP A 196 -4.21 19.03 4.30
N PRO A 197 -4.62 19.74 5.36
CA PRO A 197 -5.11 19.12 6.60
C PRO A 197 -6.51 18.51 6.45
N SER A 198 -7.22 18.77 5.35
CA SER A 198 -8.55 18.19 5.10
C SER A 198 -8.50 16.78 4.53
N LEU A 199 -7.33 16.33 4.06
CA LEU A 199 -7.18 14.98 3.53
C LEU A 199 -7.07 13.96 4.67
N PRO A 200 -7.71 12.79 4.51
CA PRO A 200 -7.56 11.72 5.48
C PRO A 200 -6.12 11.22 5.47
N LYS A 201 -5.61 10.91 6.66
CA LYS A 201 -4.25 10.45 6.87
C LYS A 201 -4.16 9.27 7.83
N ILE A 202 -3.11 8.48 7.68
CA ILE A 202 -2.75 7.43 8.64
C ILE A 202 -1.76 8.01 9.65
N VAL A 203 -2.08 7.90 10.94
CA VAL A 203 -1.21 8.34 12.04
C VAL A 203 -0.83 7.18 12.93
N SER A 204 0.40 7.18 13.44
CA SER A 204 0.85 6.21 14.44
C SER A 204 0.80 6.82 15.84
N HIS A 205 0.09 6.18 16.75
CA HIS A 205 0.09 6.54 18.17
C HIS A 205 0.37 5.30 19.01
N ASN A 206 1.48 5.31 19.77
CA ASN A 206 1.92 4.19 20.61
C ASN A 206 2.02 2.85 19.85
N GLY A 207 2.47 2.87 18.59
CA GLY A 207 2.59 1.68 17.75
C GLY A 207 1.28 1.18 17.16
N LYS A 208 0.17 1.91 17.36
CA LYS A 208 -1.12 1.63 16.72
C LYS A 208 -1.37 2.62 15.60
N LEU A 209 -1.72 2.11 14.43
CA LEU A 209 -2.13 2.93 13.30
C LEU A 209 -3.62 3.23 13.33
N THR A 210 -3.97 4.48 13.03
CA THR A 210 -5.38 4.91 12.92
C THR A 210 -5.55 5.85 11.72
N ILE A 211 -6.75 5.83 11.13
CA ILE A 211 -7.13 6.78 10.09
C ILE A 211 -7.76 8.00 10.77
N THR A 212 -7.26 9.19 10.47
CA THR A 212 -7.81 10.47 10.93
C THR A 212 -8.15 11.33 9.73
N GLY A 213 -9.34 11.92 9.72
CA GLY A 213 -9.89 12.69 8.61
C GLY A 213 -11.39 12.78 8.70
#